data_AF-A0A356W1K6-F1
#
_entry.id   AF-A0A356W1K6-F1
#
_cell.length_a   1.000
_cell.length_b   1.000
_cell.length_c   1.000
_cell.angle_alpha   90.00
_cell.angle_beta   90.00
_cell.angle_gamma   90.00
#
_symmetry.space_group_name_H-M   'P 1'
#
loop_
_entity.id
_entity.type
_entity.pdbx_description
1 polymer ?
#
loop_
_entity_poly.entity_id
_entity_poly.type
_entity_poly.pdbx_seq_one_letter_code
_entity_poly.pdbx_strand_id
1 'polypeptide(L)'
;HITGDEVLTWNDIYMEIGKALGVKPNLVHIPSDFLAALEPGLLGTLLGDKAYCMVFDNTKIRRLVPGFRAGIRFSEGIRRTVRYVTDHPECQTPDPEFDAWCDKVIAAHFSSLKTG
;
A
#
# COMPACT_ATOMS: atom_id res chain seq x y z
N HIS A 1 18.92 0.18 -9.96
CA HIS A 1 18.03 -0.08 -8.82
C HIS A 1 18.04 -1.57 -8.51
N ILE A 2 17.58 -1.98 -7.33
CA ILE A 2 17.32 -3.39 -6.98
C ILE A 2 15.83 -3.43 -6.67
N THR A 3 15.01 -3.67 -7.69
CA THR A 3 13.55 -3.62 -7.59
C THR A 3 12.91 -4.76 -8.39
N GLY A 4 11.65 -5.07 -8.07
CA GLY A 4 10.84 -5.96 -8.91
C GLY A 4 10.60 -5.38 -10.30
N ASP A 5 10.21 -6.24 -11.25
CA ASP A 5 9.80 -5.83 -12.60
C ASP A 5 8.26 -5.64 -12.69
N GLU A 6 7.52 -5.93 -11.62
CA GLU A 6 6.06 -5.77 -11.57
C GLU A 6 5.69 -4.29 -11.30
N VAL A 7 4.81 -3.74 -12.13
CA VAL A 7 4.17 -2.45 -11.91
C VAL A 7 2.77 -2.73 -11.36
N LEU A 8 2.52 -2.32 -10.12
CA LEU A 8 1.26 -2.56 -9.42
C LEU A 8 0.64 -1.23 -9.01
N THR A 9 -0.67 -1.12 -9.19
CA THR A 9 -1.43 -0.03 -8.58
C THR A 9 -1.68 -0.31 -7.10
N TRP A 10 -2.05 0.72 -6.33
CA TRP A 10 -2.51 0.54 -4.95
C TRP A 10 -3.69 -0.43 -4.87
N ASN A 11 -4.61 -0.40 -5.84
CA ASN A 11 -5.72 -1.34 -5.90
C ASN A 11 -5.22 -2.79 -6.07
N ASP A 12 -4.26 -3.04 -6.97
CA ASP A 12 -3.71 -4.39 -7.17
C ASP A 12 -3.07 -4.93 -5.89
N ILE A 13 -2.29 -4.08 -5.20
CA ILE A 13 -1.66 -4.40 -3.92
C ILE A 13 -2.71 -4.84 -2.88
N TYR A 14 -3.72 -4.01 -2.64
CA TYR A 14 -4.76 -4.32 -1.65
C TYR A 14 -5.60 -5.52 -2.04
N MET A 15 -5.88 -5.72 -3.33
CA MET A 15 -6.60 -6.89 -3.81
C MET A 15 -5.80 -8.19 -3.61
N GLU A 16 -4.48 -8.18 -3.82
CA GLU A 16 -3.63 -9.33 -3.52
C GLU A 16 -3.51 -9.61 -2.02
N ILE A 17 -3.50 -8.57 -1.17
CA ILE A 17 -3.59 -8.71 0.29
C ILE A 17 -4.92 -9.37 0.69
N GLY A 18 -6.05 -8.87 0.17
CA GLY A 18 -7.37 -9.44 0.44
C GLY A 18 -7.47 -10.92 0.02
N LYS A 19 -6.96 -11.26 -1.17
CA LYS A 19 -6.87 -12.67 -1.63
C LYS A 19 -6.07 -13.53 -0.66
N ALA A 20 -4.94 -13.05 -0.16
CA ALA A 20 -4.11 -13.78 0.80
C ALA A 20 -4.82 -13.99 2.15
N LEU A 21 -5.67 -13.03 2.56
CA LEU A 21 -6.49 -13.11 3.77
C LEU A 21 -7.83 -13.84 3.57
N GLY A 22 -8.20 -14.20 2.33
CA GLY A 22 -9.48 -14.82 2.01
C GLY A 22 -10.69 -13.87 2.09
N VAL A 23 -10.46 -12.55 2.01
CA VAL A 23 -11.50 -11.52 2.13
C VAL A 23 -11.51 -10.59 0.91
N LYS A 24 -12.66 -9.97 0.62
CA LYS A 24 -12.76 -8.90 -0.38
C LYS A 24 -12.53 -7.55 0.31
N PRO A 25 -11.47 -6.79 -0.03
CA PRO A 25 -11.25 -5.47 0.52
C PRO A 25 -12.38 -4.50 0.17
N ASN A 26 -12.77 -3.66 1.13
CA ASN A 26 -13.60 -2.49 0.87
C ASN A 26 -12.70 -1.26 0.70
N LEU A 27 -12.42 -0.88 -0.55
CA LEU A 27 -11.48 0.20 -0.85
C LEU A 27 -12.20 1.55 -0.88
N VAL A 28 -11.68 2.53 -0.14
CA VAL A 28 -12.11 3.93 -0.18
C VAL A 28 -10.99 4.77 -0.78
N HIS A 29 -11.27 5.48 -1.86
CA HIS A 29 -10.29 6.30 -2.57
C HIS A 29 -10.42 7.75 -2.14
N ILE A 30 -9.45 8.23 -1.35
CA ILE A 30 -9.43 9.60 -0.82
C ILE A 30 -8.26 10.37 -1.46
N PRO A 31 -8.48 11.58 -1.98
CA PRO A 31 -7.42 12.41 -2.56
C PRO A 31 -6.28 12.68 -1.56
N SER A 32 -5.04 12.61 -2.03
CA SER A 32 -3.85 12.79 -1.18
C SER A 32 -3.73 14.20 -0.60
N ASP A 33 -4.21 15.22 -1.31
CA ASP A 33 -4.27 16.61 -0.82
C ASP A 33 -5.27 16.76 0.33
N PHE A 34 -6.41 16.06 0.27
CA PHE A 34 -7.37 15.99 1.37
C PHE A 34 -6.75 15.30 2.61
N LEU A 35 -6.07 14.17 2.42
CA LEU A 35 -5.37 13.47 3.51
C LEU A 35 -4.31 14.35 4.15
N ALA A 36 -3.51 15.06 3.33
CA ALA A 36 -2.47 15.94 3.82
C ALA A 36 -3.01 17.20 4.52
N ALA A 37 -4.21 17.66 4.15
CA ALA A 37 -4.88 18.76 4.85
C ALA A 37 -5.37 18.36 6.25
N LEU A 38 -5.75 17.09 6.45
CA LEU A 38 -6.17 16.56 7.75
C LEU A 38 -5.01 16.13 8.64
N GLU A 39 -3.93 15.61 8.05
CA GLU A 39 -2.73 15.18 8.74
C GLU A 39 -1.48 15.71 8.00
N PRO A 40 -0.98 16.90 8.34
CA PRO A 40 0.14 17.53 7.64
C PRO A 40 1.41 16.68 7.59
N GLY A 41 1.60 15.77 8.55
CA GLY A 41 2.71 14.80 8.55
C GLY A 41 2.68 13.84 7.35
N LEU A 42 1.52 13.64 6.73
CA LEU A 42 1.36 12.80 5.53
C LEU A 42 1.70 13.52 4.22
N LEU A 43 1.85 14.85 4.24
CA LEU A 43 2.10 15.64 3.02
C LEU A 43 3.34 15.14 2.26
N GLY A 44 4.47 14.98 2.95
CA GLY A 44 5.71 14.53 2.33
C GLY A 44 5.67 13.06 1.89
N THR A 45 5.06 12.20 2.70
CA THR A 45 5.07 10.75 2.47
C THR A 45 4.03 10.29 1.46
N LEU A 46 2.93 11.03 1.29
CA LEU A 46 1.89 10.76 0.30
C LEU A 46 2.15 11.51 -1.01
N LEU A 47 2.21 12.84 -0.99
CA LEU A 47 2.35 13.62 -2.22
C LEU A 47 3.74 13.52 -2.85
N GLY A 48 4.79 13.38 -2.03
CA GLY A 48 6.16 13.29 -2.52
C GLY A 48 6.57 11.91 -3.03
N ASP A 49 5.92 10.84 -2.56
CA ASP A 49 6.42 9.46 -2.73
C ASP A 49 5.35 8.46 -3.23
N LYS A 50 4.12 8.55 -2.73
CA LYS A 50 3.09 7.51 -2.95
C LYS A 50 1.96 7.90 -3.91
N ALA A 51 1.91 9.17 -4.32
CA ALA A 51 0.89 9.69 -5.23
C ALA A 51 1.09 9.24 -6.69
N TYR A 52 2.28 8.78 -7.05
CA TYR A 52 2.62 8.38 -8.42
C TYR A 52 3.16 6.95 -8.47
N CYS A 53 2.89 6.24 -9.56
CA CYS A 53 3.48 4.93 -9.80
C CYS A 53 4.99 5.07 -10.05
N MET A 54 5.80 4.44 -9.21
CA MET A 54 7.25 4.40 -9.43
C MET A 54 7.62 3.23 -10.34
N VAL A 55 8.11 3.54 -11.53
CA VAL A 55 8.65 2.57 -12.49
C VAL A 55 10.16 2.67 -12.48
N PHE A 56 10.84 1.57 -12.16
CA PHE A 56 12.29 1.55 -11.99
C PHE A 56 13.00 0.83 -13.13
N ASP A 57 14.10 1.43 -13.58
CA ASP A 57 15.00 0.79 -14.52
C ASP A 57 16.03 -0.11 -13.80
N ASN A 58 15.98 -1.41 -14.13
CA ASN A 58 16.88 -2.46 -13.67
C ASN A 58 18.07 -2.70 -14.62
N THR A 59 18.21 -1.99 -15.75
CA THR A 59 19.30 -2.18 -16.73
C THR A 59 20.69 -2.10 -16.09
N LYS A 60 20.91 -1.14 -15.18
CA LYS A 60 22.19 -0.97 -14.48
C LYS A 60 22.59 -2.21 -13.67
N ILE A 61 21.67 -2.78 -12.90
CA ILE A 61 21.99 -3.97 -12.09
C ILE A 61 22.14 -5.22 -12.95
N ARG A 62 21.32 -5.37 -14.00
CA ARG A 62 21.43 -6.49 -14.94
C ARG A 62 22.75 -6.48 -15.72
N ARG A 63 23.30 -5.30 -16.02
CA ARG A 63 24.64 -5.18 -16.62
C ARG A 63 25.76 -5.66 -15.70
N LEU A 64 25.66 -5.34 -14.41
CA LEU A 64 26.68 -5.69 -13.42
C LEU A 64 26.52 -7.12 -12.88
N VAL A 65 25.29 -7.62 -12.86
CA VAL A 65 24.90 -8.94 -12.35
C VAL A 65 23.86 -9.54 -13.31
N PRO A 66 24.26 -10.20 -14.41
CA PRO A 66 23.34 -10.71 -15.44
C PRO A 66 22.28 -11.69 -14.93
N GLY A 67 22.59 -12.43 -13.88
CA GLY A 67 21.65 -13.34 -13.23
C GLY A 67 20.64 -12.67 -12.30
N PHE A 68 20.73 -11.35 -12.07
CA PHE A 68 19.83 -10.66 -11.16
C PHE A 68 18.40 -10.62 -11.72
N ARG A 69 17.48 -11.18 -10.95
CA ARG A 69 16.04 -11.11 -11.17
C ARG A 69 15.32 -11.18 -9.83
N ALA A 70 14.31 -10.33 -9.63
CA ALA A 70 13.35 -10.51 -8.56
C ALA A 70 12.47 -11.74 -8.88
N GLY A 71 12.82 -12.90 -8.30
CA GLY A 71 12.17 -14.17 -8.62
C GLY A 71 10.82 -14.39 -7.91
N ILE A 72 10.54 -13.62 -6.87
CA ILE A 72 9.30 -13.71 -6.10
C ILE A 72 8.37 -12.59 -6.57
N ARG A 73 7.19 -12.97 -7.07
CA ARG A 73 6.12 -12.04 -7.41
C ARG A 73 5.48 -11.47 -6.15
N PHE A 74 4.89 -10.29 -6.24
CA PHE A 74 4.19 -9.66 -5.11
C PHE A 74 3.14 -10.58 -4.50
N SER A 75 2.31 -11.22 -5.32
CA SER A 75 1.25 -12.15 -4.86
C SER A 75 1.80 -13.34 -4.06
N GLU A 76 2.98 -13.85 -4.40
CA GLU A 76 3.65 -14.91 -3.63
C GLU A 76 4.29 -14.35 -2.36
N GLY A 77 4.94 -13.18 -2.45
CA GLY A 77 5.51 -12.50 -1.31
C GLY A 77 4.46 -12.21 -0.23
N ILE A 78 3.34 -11.61 -0.62
CA ILE A 78 2.29 -11.22 0.32
C ILE A 78 1.59 -12.42 0.97
N ARG A 79 1.42 -13.54 0.25
CA ARG A 79 0.92 -14.80 0.86
C ARG A 79 1.85 -15.29 1.97
N ARG A 80 3.17 -15.25 1.74
CA ARG A 80 4.16 -15.63 2.76
C ARG A 80 4.12 -14.69 3.96
N THR A 81 4.02 -13.38 3.71
CA THR A 81 3.90 -12.36 4.77
C THR A 81 2.65 -12.55 5.60
N VAL A 82 1.48 -12.71 4.97
CA VAL A 82 0.20 -12.93 5.67
C VAL A 82 0.24 -14.21 6.49
N ARG A 83 0.76 -15.31 5.93
CA ARG A 83 0.95 -16.55 6.68
C ARG A 83 1.82 -16.32 7.91
N TYR A 84 2.96 -15.65 7.74
CA TYR A 84 3.85 -15.35 8.86
C TYR A 84 3.13 -14.54 9.95
N VAL A 85 2.47 -13.42 9.59
CA VAL A 85 1.75 -12.58 10.57
C VAL A 85 0.65 -13.37 11.27
N THR A 86 -0.08 -14.23 10.55
CA THR A 86 -1.15 -15.08 11.13
C THR A 86 -0.59 -16.09 12.14
N ASP A 87 0.57 -16.67 11.84
CA ASP A 87 1.25 -17.65 12.70
C ASP A 87 1.97 -17.00 13.90
N HIS A 88 2.14 -15.67 13.92
CA HIS A 88 2.93 -14.92 14.92
C HIS A 88 2.10 -13.81 15.59
N PRO A 89 1.44 -14.08 16.74
CA PRO A 89 0.57 -13.11 17.42
C PRO A 89 1.24 -11.78 17.79
N GLU A 90 2.55 -11.77 18.03
CA GLU A 90 3.32 -10.56 18.31
C GLU A 90 3.34 -9.55 17.15
N CYS A 91 3.09 -10.03 15.92
CA CYS A 91 2.95 -9.17 14.74
C CYS A 91 1.54 -8.57 14.61
N GLN A 92 0.58 -8.97 15.46
CA GLN A 92 -0.82 -8.59 15.37
C GLN A 92 -1.18 -7.56 16.47
N THR A 93 -0.35 -6.53 16.62
CA THR A 93 -0.61 -5.45 17.56
C THR A 93 -1.65 -4.49 16.96
N PRO A 94 -2.83 -4.31 17.59
CA PRO A 94 -3.83 -3.37 17.11
C PRO A 94 -3.36 -1.92 17.25
N ASP A 95 -3.85 -1.04 16.37
CA ASP A 95 -3.65 0.41 16.45
C ASP A 95 -5.02 1.12 16.47
N PRO A 96 -5.67 1.21 17.64
CA PRO A 96 -7.00 1.82 17.75
C PRO A 96 -7.03 3.31 17.42
N GLU A 97 -5.90 4.00 17.57
CA GLU A 97 -5.79 5.43 17.22
C GLU A 97 -5.84 5.61 15.71
N PHE A 98 -5.10 4.79 14.98
CA PHE A 98 -5.12 4.77 13.52
C PHE A 98 -6.49 4.35 12.97
N ASP A 99 -7.14 3.34 13.57
CA ASP A 99 -8.49 2.92 13.19
C ASP A 99 -9.49 4.07 13.35
N ALA A 100 -9.49 4.74 14.50
CA ALA A 100 -10.37 5.87 14.77
C ALA A 100 -10.08 7.07 13.86
N TRP A 101 -8.82 7.27 13.46
CA TRP A 101 -8.44 8.29 12.49
C TRP A 101 -8.99 7.96 11.10
N CYS A 102 -8.86 6.70 10.64
CA CYS A 102 -9.42 6.24 9.37
C CYS A 102 -10.93 6.50 9.29
N ASP A 103 -11.68 6.13 10.33
CA ASP A 103 -13.13 6.34 10.40
C ASP A 103 -13.50 7.83 10.26
N LYS A 104 -12.78 8.71 10.96
CA LYS A 104 -13.01 10.17 10.89
C LYS A 104 -12.75 10.71 9.48
N VAL A 105 -11.64 10.30 8.86
CA VAL A 105 -11.25 10.74 7.51
C VAL A 105 -12.28 10.29 6.47
N ILE A 106 -12.73 9.03 6.54
CA ILE A 106 -13.77 8.48 5.66
C ILE A 106 -15.08 9.26 5.81
N ALA A 107 -15.51 9.49 7.06
CA ALA A 107 -16.74 10.24 7.33
C ALA A 107 -16.66 11.69 6.82
N ALA A 108 -15.54 12.38 7.02
CA ALA A 108 -15.31 13.73 6.53
C ALA A 108 -15.36 13.79 4.99
N HIS A 109 -14.70 12.84 4.32
CA HIS A 109 -14.69 12.76 2.86
C HIS A 109 -16.12 12.62 2.30
N PHE A 110 -16.90 11.64 2.79
CA PHE A 110 -18.27 11.43 2.31
C PHE A 110 -19.26 12.52 2.72
N SER A 111 -19.03 13.23 3.83
CA SER A 111 -19.88 14.37 4.22
C SER A 111 -19.65 15.57 3.31
N SER A 112 -18.40 15.82 2.90
CA SER A 112 -18.08 16.91 1.97
C SER A 112 -18.73 16.72 0.59
N LEU A 113 -18.87 15.47 0.12
CA LEU A 113 -19.53 15.13 -1.15
C LEU A 113 -21.07 15.29 -1.13
N LYS A 114 -21.71 15.24 0.05
CA LYS A 114 -23.17 15.39 0.19
C LYS A 114 -23.63 16.84 0.24
N THR A 115 -22.70 17.78 0.42
CA THR A 115 -22.99 19.20 0.63
C THR A 115 -22.74 20.04 -0.63
N GLY A 116 -22.46 19.38 -1.78
CA GLY A 116 -22.24 20.01 -3.08
C GLY A 116 -23.35 19.74 -4.10
#